data_AF-A0A0M8VML5-F1
#
_entry.id   AF-A0A0M8VML5-F1
#
_cell.length_a   1.000
_cell.length_b   1.000
_cell.length_c   1.000
_cell.angle_alpha   90.00
_cell.angle_beta   90.00
_cell.angle_gamma   90.00
#
_symmetry.space_group_name_H-M   'P 1'
#
loop_
_entity.id
_entity.type
_entity.pdbx_description
1 polymer ?
#
loop_
_entity_poly.entity_id
_entity_poly.type
_entity_poly.pdbx_seq_one_letter_code
_entity_poly.pdbx_strand_id
1 'polypeptide(L)' 'MVHSSGKTVTEVAREIGVSPEGLRNWVNQDKTNRGQGPAGALTSDEREELRRLRRENREQQQTIEVLKKAAAFFARESTK' A
#
# COMPACT_ATOMS: atom_id res chain seq x y z
N MET A 1 -2.78 15.56 19.44
CA MET A 1 -2.89 16.87 18.75
C MET A 1 -4.34 17.22 18.39
N VAL A 2 -5.13 16.33 17.75
CA VAL A 2 -6.61 16.51 17.66
C VAL A 2 -7.35 15.76 18.79
N HIS A 3 -6.92 14.54 19.12
CA HIS A 3 -7.58 13.72 20.16
C HIS A 3 -7.46 14.25 21.59
N SER A 4 -6.59 15.25 21.82
CA SER A 4 -6.22 15.72 23.16
C SER A 4 -6.67 17.15 23.46
N SER A 5 -7.16 17.91 22.47
CA SER A 5 -7.41 19.35 22.61
C SER A 5 -8.88 19.72 22.76
N GLY A 6 -9.81 18.77 22.61
CA GLY A 6 -11.26 19.03 22.58
C GLY A 6 -11.73 19.82 21.34
N LYS A 7 -10.80 20.24 20.48
CA LYS A 7 -11.07 20.97 19.23
C LYS A 7 -11.48 20.02 18.11
N THR A 8 -12.35 20.49 17.23
CA THR A 8 -12.74 19.78 16.02
C THR A 8 -11.57 19.71 15.03
N VAL A 9 -11.60 18.70 14.14
CA VAL A 9 -10.59 18.57 13.07
C VAL A 9 -10.51 19.84 12.21
N THR A 10 -11.65 20.50 11.96
CA THR A 10 -11.69 21.74 11.17
C THR A 10 -10.98 22.89 11.87
N GLU A 11 -11.17 23.05 13.18
CA GLU A 11 -10.51 24.11 13.97
C GLU A 11 -9.00 23.91 14.00
N VAL A 12 -8.56 22.68 14.27
CA VAL A 12 -7.13 22.35 14.27
C VAL A 12 -6.52 22.55 12.88
N ALA A 13 -7.22 22.15 11.81
CA ALA A 13 -6.74 22.34 10.45
C ALA A 13 -6.55 23.82 10.10
N ARG A 14 -7.48 24.69 10.54
CA ARG A 14 -7.38 26.14 10.34
C ARG A 14 -6.21 26.74 11.13
N GLU A 15 -6.01 26.31 12.37
CA GLU A 15 -4.94 26.79 13.25
C GLU A 15 -3.54 26.47 12.69
N ILE A 16 -3.37 25.30 12.07
CA ILE A 16 -2.07 24.86 11.51
C ILE A 16 -1.95 25.10 9.99
N GLY A 17 -2.95 25.74 9.37
CA GLY A 17 -2.90 26.12 7.96
C GLY A 17 -2.96 24.96 6.95
N VAL A 18 -3.64 23.85 7.27
CA VAL A 18 -3.80 22.70 6.37
C VAL A 18 -5.25 22.51 5.92
N SER A 19 -5.45 21.74 4.85
CA SER A 19 -6.79 21.33 4.43
C SER A 19 -7.50 20.53 5.54
N PRO A 20 -8.74 20.89 5.93
CA PRO A 20 -9.54 20.11 6.87
C PRO A 20 -9.79 18.68 6.42
N GLU A 21 -9.94 18.45 5.11
CA GLU A 21 -10.14 17.11 4.55
C GLU A 21 -8.86 16.29 4.62
N GLY A 22 -7.71 16.90 4.28
CA GLY A 22 -6.41 16.28 4.44
C GLY A 22 -6.17 15.84 5.88
N LEU A 23 -6.41 16.73 6.84
CA LEU A 23 -6.25 16.40 8.26
C LEU A 23 -7.22 15.30 8.71
N ARG A 24 -8.48 15.30 8.26
CA ARG A 24 -9.43 14.21 8.54
C ARG A 24 -8.91 12.87 8.04
N ASN A 25 -8.39 12.83 6.81
CA ASN A 25 -7.84 11.61 6.22
C ASN A 25 -6.65 11.08 7.03
N TRP A 26 -5.74 11.97 7.44
CA TRP A 26 -4.61 11.60 8.31
C TRP A 26 -5.07 11.05 9.66
N VAL A 27 -6.05 11.70 10.31
CA VAL A 27 -6.61 11.22 11.58
C VAL A 27 -7.26 9.85 11.42
N ASN A 28 -8.01 9.64 10.33
CA ASN A 28 -8.64 8.34 10.07
C ASN A 28 -7.60 7.26 9.78
N GLN A 29 -6.52 7.57 9.05
CA GLN A 29 -5.44 6.62 8.81
C GLN A 29 -4.66 6.30 10.09
N ASP A 30 -4.42 7.27 10.98
CA ASP A 30 -3.81 7.04 12.30
C ASP A 30 -4.68 6.12 13.17
N LYS A 31 -6.00 6.30 13.16
CA LYS A 31 -6.93 5.35 13.81
C LYS A 31 -6.80 3.94 13.25
N THR A 32 -6.75 3.81 11.92
CA THR A 32 -6.54 2.51 11.26
C THR A 32 -5.21 1.89 11.67
N ASN A 33 -4.12 2.66 11.67
CA ASN A 33 -2.79 2.20 12.08
C ASN A 33 -2.76 1.72 13.54
N ARG A 34 -3.64 2.25 14.40
CA ARG A 34 -3.82 1.80 15.80
C ARG A 34 -4.83 0.66 15.98
N GLY A 35 -5.31 0.06 14.90
CA GLY A 35 -6.29 -1.03 14.94
C GLY A 35 -7.73 -0.57 15.24
N GLN A 36 -8.03 0.72 15.15
CA GLN A 36 -9.36 1.31 15.38
C GLN A 36 -10.06 1.70 14.07
N GLY A 37 -9.54 1.22 12.95
CA GLY A 37 -10.12 1.44 11.63
C GLY A 37 -11.35 0.56 11.38
N PRO A 38 -12.13 0.84 10.33
CA PRO A 38 -13.20 -0.04 9.91
C PRO A 38 -12.63 -1.40 9.45
N ALA A 39 -13.47 -2.44 9.51
CA ALA A 39 -13.07 -3.78 9.09
C ALA A 39 -12.53 -3.78 7.64
N GLY A 40 -11.38 -4.43 7.43
CA GLY A 40 -10.71 -4.49 6.13
C GLY A 40 -9.90 -3.23 5.75
N ALA A 41 -9.84 -2.20 6.59
CA ALA A 41 -8.94 -1.08 6.36
C ALA A 41 -7.49 -1.49 6.60
N LEU A 42 -6.65 -1.28 5.61
CA LEU A 42 -5.21 -1.53 5.72
C LEU A 42 -4.53 -0.39 6.47
N THR A 43 -3.67 -0.76 7.41
CA THR A 43 -2.64 0.11 7.95
C THR A 43 -1.70 0.60 6.86
N SER A 44 -0.92 1.64 7.17
CA SER A 44 0.07 2.19 6.24
C SER A 44 1.11 1.14 5.85
N ASP A 45 1.57 0.36 6.84
CA ASP A 45 2.58 -0.68 6.68
C ASP A 45 2.05 -1.85 5.85
N GLU A 46 0.83 -2.33 6.13
CA GLU A 46 0.19 -3.38 5.32
C GLU A 46 -0.01 -2.94 3.86
N ARG A 47 -0.36 -1.67 3.64
CA ARG A 47 -0.50 -1.13 2.28
C ARG A 47 0.84 -1.04 1.55
N GLU A 48 1.91 -0.70 2.25
CA GLU A 48 3.26 -0.70 1.70
C GLU A 48 3.71 -2.12 1.35
N GLU A 49 3.53 -3.06 2.26
CA GLU A 49 3.87 -4.46 2.06
C GLU A 49 3.09 -5.08 0.89
N LEU A 50 1.79 -4.80 0.78
CA LEU A 50 0.98 -5.23 -0.35
C LEU A 50 1.51 -4.67 -1.68
N ARG A 51 2.00 -3.42 -1.71
CA ARG A 51 2.62 -2.85 -2.91
C ARG A 51 3.93 -3.54 -3.25
N ARG A 52 4.76 -3.84 -2.24
CA ARG A 52 6.02 -4.57 -2.42
C ARG A 52 5.76 -5.97 -2.98
N LEU A 53 4.89 -6.75 -2.35
CA LEU A 53 4.54 -8.10 -2.79
C LEU A 53 3.95 -8.12 -4.21
N ARG A 54 3.08 -7.15 -4.56
CA ARG A 54 2.56 -7.04 -5.92
C ARG A 54 3.65 -6.74 -6.94
N ARG A 55 4.69 -5.99 -6.57
CA ARG A 55 5.84 -5.73 -7.45
C ARG A 55 6.67 -7.00 -7.63
N GLU A 56 7.02 -7.66 -6.53
CA GLU A 56 7.82 -8.90 -6.55
C GLU A 56 7.12 -10.01 -7.35
N ASN A 57 5.80 -10.17 -7.17
CA ASN A 57 5.04 -11.15 -7.93
C ASN A 57 5.09 -10.90 -9.45
N ARG A 58 5.04 -9.63 -9.89
CA ARG A 58 5.20 -9.29 -11.31
C ARG A 58 6.61 -9.62 -11.82
N GLU A 59 7.64 -9.30 -11.05
CA GLU A 59 9.04 -9.60 -11.41
C GLU A 59 9.28 -11.12 -11.50
N GLN A 60 8.73 -11.89 -10.55
CA GLN A 60 8.76 -13.35 -10.57
C GLN A 60 8.04 -13.91 -11.80
N GLN A 61 6.83 -13.42 -12.10
CA GLN A 61 6.08 -13.87 -13.26
C GLN A 61 6.83 -13.61 -14.56
N GLN A 62 7.46 -12.43 -14.71
CA GLN A 62 8.30 -12.13 -15.87
C GLN A 62 9.48 -13.08 -15.99
N THR A 63 10.16 -13.37 -14.87
CA THR A 63 11.29 -14.30 -14.83
C THR A 63 10.85 -15.71 -15.24
N ILE A 64 9.73 -16.19 -14.70
CA ILE A 64 9.16 -17.50 -15.06
C ILE A 64 8.87 -17.57 -16.57
N GLU A 65 8.30 -16.53 -17.16
CA GLU A 65 8.00 -16.51 -18.60
C GLU A 65 9.27 -16.54 -19.46
N VAL A 66 10.34 -15.85 -19.05
CA VAL A 66 11.64 -15.93 -19.75
C VAL A 66 12.21 -17.36 -19.67
N LEU A 67 12.20 -17.96 -18.48
CA LEU A 67 12.71 -19.32 -18.29
C LEU A 67 11.91 -20.36 -19.08
N LYS A 68 10.58 -20.24 -19.13
CA LYS A 68 9.74 -21.11 -19.98
C LYS A 68 10.11 -21.01 -21.45
N LYS A 69 10.30 -19.78 -21.96
CA LYS A 69 10.72 -19.56 -23.36
C LYS A 69 12.09 -20.17 -23.64
N ALA A 70 13.04 -20.00 -22.73
CA ALA A 70 14.36 -20.61 -22.85
C ALA A 70 14.28 -22.14 -22.85
N ALA A 71 13.54 -22.74 -21.90
CA ALA A 71 13.34 -24.19 -21.84
C ALA A 71 12.70 -24.74 -23.13
N ALA A 72 11.68 -24.05 -23.66
CA ALA A 72 11.03 -24.43 -24.92
C ALA A 72 11.98 -24.33 -26.12
N PHE A 73 12.85 -23.31 -26.16
CA PHE A 73 13.87 -23.18 -27.18
C PHE A 73 14.86 -24.35 -27.15
N PHE A 74 15.43 -24.65 -25.98
CA PHE A 74 16.40 -25.73 -25.82
C PHE A 74 15.79 -27.12 -26.11
N ALA A 75 14.55 -27.38 -25.69
CA ALA A 75 13.88 -28.64 -26.01
C ALA A 75 13.72 -28.86 -27.52
N ARG A 76 13.47 -27.79 -28.28
CA ARG A 76 13.36 -27.86 -29.76
C ARG A 76 14.69 -28.13 -30.43
N GLU A 77 15.78 -27.49 -29.97
CA GLU A 77 17.13 -27.73 -30.50
C GLU A 77 17.61 -29.17 -30.22
N SER A 78 17.33 -29.73 -29.04
CA SER A 78 17.75 -31.10 -28.69
C SER A 78 17.01 -32.21 -29.45
N THR A 79 15.91 -31.88 -30.14
CA THR A 79 15.12 -32.87 -30.92
C THR A 79 15.50 -32.84 -32.42
N LYS A 80 16.44 -31.97 -32.80
CA LYS A 80 16.94 -31.80 -34.17
C LYS A 80 18.23 -32.57 -34.39
#